data_AF-A0A0F9BDT3-F1
#
_entry.id   AF-A0A0F9BDT3-F1
#
_cell.length_a   1.000
_cell.length_b   1.000
_cell.length_c   1.000
_cell.angle_alpha   90.00
_cell.angle_beta   90.00
_cell.angle_gamma   90.00
#
_symmetry.space_group_name_H-M   'P 1'
#
loop_
_entity.id
_entity.type
_entity.pdbx_description
1 polymer ?
#
loop_
_entity_poly.entity_id
_entity_poly.type
_entity_poly.pdbx_seq_one_letter_code
_entity_poly.pdbx_strand_id
1 'polypeptide(L)'
;VCLAGGSGSSVSTGGMYSKVIAAKKAVRSGITVNIINGRRPAQLVALMKGKAHGTEFRPHKVKLTAKKGWIAYGIKAKGSIVLDKGAVKALVERRKSLLPSGIASIEGTFKVGDAVACLDASGARVAKGLTNYSSVDIEKIMGLKTSQIEKALGYRYSDEVIHADNIVIGSK
;
A
#
# COMPACT_ATOMS: atom_id res chain seq x y z
N VAL A 1 4.66 -16.73 -15.62
CA VAL A 1 5.18 -15.38 -15.29
C VAL A 1 6.63 -15.32 -15.74
N CYS A 2 6.90 -14.75 -16.91
CA CYS A 2 8.28 -14.44 -17.28
C CYS A 2 8.61 -13.06 -16.69
N LEU A 3 9.55 -13.03 -15.74
CA LEU A 3 10.30 -11.82 -15.43
C LEU A 3 11.07 -11.46 -16.70
N ALA A 4 10.79 -10.28 -17.26
CA ALA A 4 11.48 -9.79 -18.43
C ALA A 4 12.94 -9.45 -18.07
N GLY A 5 13.80 -10.47 -18.11
CA GLY A 5 15.23 -10.32 -18.20
C GLY A 5 15.61 -9.99 -19.64
N GLY A 6 16.31 -8.87 -19.82
CA GLY A 6 17.19 -8.56 -20.94
C GLY A 6 16.63 -8.70 -22.36
N SER A 7 16.10 -7.62 -22.91
CA SER A 7 16.16 -7.40 -24.36
C SER A 7 16.63 -5.97 -24.62
N GLY A 8 17.89 -5.85 -25.05
CA GLY A 8 18.57 -4.60 -25.30
C GLY A 8 17.85 -3.74 -26.34
N SER A 9 17.76 -2.46 -26.05
CA SER A 9 17.82 -1.36 -27.00
C SER A 9 18.00 -0.08 -26.19
N SER A 10 18.97 0.73 -26.58
CA SER A 10 19.48 1.93 -25.91
C SER A 10 18.49 3.10 -25.85
N VAL A 11 17.19 2.82 -25.96
CA VAL A 11 16.14 3.83 -25.90
C VAL A 11 14.93 3.29 -25.13
N SER A 12 14.63 3.93 -24.00
CA SER A 12 13.35 3.83 -23.27
C SER A 12 13.13 2.67 -22.28
N THR A 13 14.08 2.43 -21.38
CA THR A 13 13.83 1.60 -20.17
C THR A 13 12.75 2.22 -19.25
N GLY A 14 12.64 3.56 -19.21
CA GLY A 14 11.64 4.27 -18.39
C GLY A 14 10.20 4.15 -18.90
N GLY A 15 10.01 3.97 -20.21
CA GLY A 15 8.69 3.89 -20.83
C GLY A 15 7.95 2.60 -20.49
N MET A 16 8.62 1.45 -20.52
CA MET A 16 7.99 0.15 -20.29
C MET A 16 7.84 -0.12 -18.78
N TYR A 17 8.85 0.19 -17.98
CA TYR A 17 8.79 0.06 -16.53
C TYR A 17 7.59 0.81 -15.93
N SER A 18 7.40 2.08 -16.31
CA SER A 18 6.28 2.89 -15.82
C SER A 18 4.91 2.31 -16.22
N LYS A 19 4.79 1.75 -17.43
CA LYS A 19 3.55 1.10 -17.90
C LYS A 19 3.26 -0.18 -17.15
N VAL A 20 4.28 -0.98 -16.81
CA VAL A 20 4.13 -2.19 -16.00
C VAL A 20 3.72 -1.83 -14.57
N ILE A 21 4.30 -0.78 -13.97
CA ILE A 21 3.88 -0.28 -12.65
C ILE A 21 2.43 0.21 -12.68
N ALA A 22 2.03 0.96 -13.73
CA ALA A 22 0.66 1.41 -13.91
C ALA A 22 -0.32 0.23 -14.07
N ALA A 23 0.04 -0.76 -14.90
CA ALA A 23 -0.73 -1.99 -15.08
C ALA A 23 -0.90 -2.74 -13.74
N LYS A 24 0.19 -2.90 -12.96
CA LYS A 24 0.15 -3.55 -11.63
C LYS A 24 -0.79 -2.82 -10.66
N LYS A 25 -0.88 -1.50 -10.71
CA LYS A 25 -1.83 -0.72 -9.90
C LYS A 25 -3.28 -0.95 -10.33
N ALA A 26 -3.56 -0.87 -11.63
CA ALA A 26 -4.92 -1.04 -12.18
C ALA A 26 -5.46 -2.47 -11.97
N VAL A 27 -4.63 -3.49 -12.19
CA VAL A 27 -4.93 -4.91 -12.00
C VAL A 27 -5.36 -5.22 -10.57
N ARG A 28 -4.74 -4.58 -9.57
CA ARG A 28 -5.10 -4.74 -8.16
C ARG A 28 -6.46 -4.12 -7.80
N SER A 29 -6.88 -3.12 -8.56
CA SER A 29 -8.21 -2.52 -8.45
C SER A 29 -9.28 -3.29 -9.25
N GLY A 30 -8.94 -4.44 -9.84
CA GLY A 30 -9.90 -5.26 -10.58
C GLY A 30 -10.06 -4.86 -12.05
N ILE A 31 -9.16 -4.06 -12.60
CA ILE A 31 -9.22 -3.57 -13.99
C ILE A 31 -8.26 -4.40 -14.86
N THR A 32 -8.77 -4.99 -15.94
CA THR A 32 -7.92 -5.63 -16.96
C THR A 32 -7.17 -4.56 -17.75
N VAL A 33 -5.86 -4.73 -17.89
CA VAL A 33 -5.00 -3.80 -18.65
C VAL A 33 -4.37 -4.53 -19.82
N ASN A 34 -4.46 -3.94 -21.01
CA ASN A 34 -3.79 -4.43 -22.21
C ASN A 34 -2.72 -3.43 -22.65
N ILE A 35 -1.49 -3.90 -22.86
CA ILE A 35 -0.42 -3.11 -23.47
C ILE A 35 -0.27 -3.58 -24.91
N ILE A 36 -0.63 -2.70 -25.86
CA ILE A 36 -0.62 -2.97 -27.30
C ILE A 36 0.31 -2.01 -28.05
N ASN A 37 0.70 -2.36 -29.28
CA ASN A 37 1.50 -1.49 -30.13
C ASN A 37 0.60 -0.48 -30.86
N GLY A 38 0.62 0.76 -30.41
CA GLY A 38 -0.20 1.85 -30.98
C GLY A 38 0.08 2.19 -32.45
N ARG A 39 1.21 1.74 -33.02
CA ARG A 39 1.51 1.93 -34.46
C ARG A 39 0.76 0.95 -35.36
N ARG A 40 0.01 0.00 -34.80
CA ARG A 40 -0.78 -0.99 -35.55
C ARG A 40 -2.27 -0.80 -35.24
N PRO A 41 -3.02 0.02 -36.01
CA PRO A 41 -4.43 0.34 -35.74
C PRO A 41 -5.33 -0.90 -35.66
N ALA A 42 -5.02 -1.93 -36.45
CA ALA A 42 -5.73 -3.21 -36.43
C ALA A 42 -5.72 -3.90 -35.04
N GLN A 43 -4.70 -3.65 -34.21
CA GLN A 43 -4.61 -4.26 -32.88
C GLN A 43 -5.65 -3.71 -31.90
N LEU A 44 -5.95 -2.40 -31.96
CA LEU A 44 -6.98 -1.82 -31.10
C LEU A 44 -8.37 -2.35 -31.47
N VAL A 45 -8.68 -2.39 -32.77
CA VAL A 45 -9.96 -2.93 -33.27
C VAL A 45 -10.11 -4.41 -32.92
N ALA A 46 -9.04 -5.19 -33.09
CA ALA A 46 -9.06 -6.61 -32.76
C ALA A 46 -9.18 -6.87 -31.24
N LEU A 47 -8.55 -6.03 -30.41
CA LEU A 47 -8.71 -6.07 -28.96
C LEU A 47 -10.15 -5.79 -28.53
N MET A 48 -10.80 -4.78 -29.13
CA MET A 48 -12.22 -4.48 -28.89
C MET A 48 -13.15 -5.62 -29.34
N LYS A 49 -12.73 -6.44 -30.30
CA LYS A 49 -13.41 -7.66 -30.76
C LYS A 49 -13.06 -8.91 -29.93
N GLY A 50 -12.35 -8.76 -28.81
CA GLY A 50 -12.01 -9.87 -27.91
C GLY A 50 -10.83 -10.74 -28.37
N LYS A 51 -10.08 -10.35 -29.41
CA LYS A 51 -8.87 -11.07 -29.84
C LYS A 51 -7.67 -10.64 -28.99
N ALA A 52 -6.93 -11.63 -28.47
CA ALA A 52 -5.75 -11.38 -27.67
C ALA A 52 -4.62 -10.79 -28.53
N HIS A 53 -4.24 -9.54 -28.24
CA HIS A 53 -3.11 -8.86 -28.86
C HIS A 53 -2.30 -8.09 -27.83
N GLY A 54 -0.97 -8.12 -27.96
CA GLY A 54 -0.07 -7.48 -27.00
C GLY A 54 0.09 -8.29 -25.71
N THR A 55 0.17 -7.59 -24.58
CA THR A 55 0.28 -8.21 -23.25
C THR A 55 -0.93 -7.86 -22.41
N GLU A 56 -1.72 -8.88 -22.02
CA GLU A 56 -2.88 -8.75 -21.14
C GLU A 56 -2.48 -9.00 -19.69
N PHE A 57 -2.83 -8.05 -18.82
CA PHE A 57 -2.72 -8.19 -17.37
C PHE A 57 -4.13 -8.33 -16.79
N ARG A 58 -4.45 -9.54 -16.32
CA ARG A 58 -5.75 -9.85 -15.73
C ARG A 58 -5.78 -9.55 -14.23
N PRO A 59 -6.88 -8.98 -13.71
CA PRO A 59 -7.05 -8.74 -12.29
C PRO A 59 -7.00 -10.03 -11.49
N HIS A 60 -6.47 -9.95 -10.27
CA HIS A 60 -6.60 -11.04 -9.31
C HIS A 60 -8.07 -11.21 -8.90
N LYS A 61 -8.48 -12.44 -8.55
CA LYS A 61 -9.85 -12.76 -8.12
C LYS A 61 -10.32 -11.93 -6.91
N VAL A 62 -9.40 -11.44 -6.09
CA VAL A 62 -9.69 -10.59 -4.92
C VAL A 62 -9.37 -9.13 -5.26
N LYS A 63 -10.41 -8.30 -5.36
CA LYS A 63 -10.28 -6.85 -5.62
C LYS A 63 -9.87 -6.12 -4.33
N LEU A 64 -8.91 -5.19 -4.42
CA LEU A 64 -8.83 -4.14 -3.42
C LEU A 64 -10.08 -3.26 -3.52
N THR A 65 -10.67 -2.88 -2.39
CA THR A 65 -11.71 -1.85 -2.39
C THR A 65 -11.13 -0.53 -2.90
N ALA A 66 -11.96 0.34 -3.50
CA ALA A 66 -11.52 1.64 -4.01
C ALA A 66 -10.77 2.45 -2.94
N LYS A 67 -11.27 2.41 -1.69
CA LYS A 67 -10.62 3.02 -0.52
C LYS A 67 -9.22 2.47 -0.28
N LYS A 68 -9.05 1.15 -0.25
CA LYS A 68 -7.72 0.53 -0.09
C LYS A 68 -6.81 0.83 -1.27
N GLY A 69 -7.34 0.90 -2.49
CA GLY A 69 -6.59 1.33 -3.68
C GLY A 69 -6.06 2.76 -3.55
N TRP A 70 -6.88 3.68 -3.06
CA TRP A 70 -6.50 5.06 -2.78
C TRP A 70 -5.43 5.16 -1.68
N ILE A 71 -5.58 4.42 -0.58
CA ILE A 71 -4.56 4.36 0.48
C ILE A 71 -3.24 3.83 -0.07
N ALA A 72 -3.28 2.75 -0.86
CA ALA A 72 -2.08 2.13 -1.42
C ALA A 72 -1.35 3.07 -2.40
N TYR A 73 -2.08 3.69 -3.32
CA TYR A 73 -1.49 4.31 -4.52
C TYR A 73 -1.82 5.79 -4.73
N GLY A 74 -2.95 6.27 -4.20
CA GLY A 74 -3.48 7.61 -4.46
C GLY A 74 -2.89 8.71 -3.59
N ILE A 75 -2.34 8.36 -2.42
CA ILE A 75 -1.75 9.31 -1.46
C ILE A 75 -0.28 9.01 -1.21
N LYS A 76 0.52 10.02 -0.86
CA LYS A 76 1.91 9.81 -0.41
C LYS A 76 1.93 9.63 1.11
N ALA A 77 2.82 8.77 1.60
CA ALA A 77 3.05 8.66 3.04
C ALA A 77 3.84 9.88 3.51
N LYS A 78 3.41 10.51 4.61
CA LYS A 78 4.07 11.69 5.21
C LYS A 78 5.10 11.34 6.29
N GLY A 79 5.04 10.11 6.82
CA GLY A 79 6.00 9.59 7.78
C GLY A 79 5.96 8.07 7.85
N SER A 80 6.68 7.51 8.80
CA SER A 80 6.79 6.09 9.05
C SER A 80 6.50 5.74 10.51
N ILE A 81 6.02 4.51 10.73
CA ILE A 81 5.86 3.91 12.05
C ILE A 81 6.61 2.57 12.00
N VAL A 82 7.59 2.41 12.87
CA VAL A 82 8.36 1.18 13.03
C VAL A 82 7.63 0.27 14.01
N LEU A 83 7.45 -0.98 13.60
CA LEU A 83 6.63 -1.95 14.29
C LEU A 83 7.48 -3.04 14.93
N ASP A 84 7.02 -3.53 16.08
CA ASP A 84 7.59 -4.73 16.67
C ASP A 84 7.20 -6.00 15.86
N LYS A 85 7.88 -7.11 16.15
CA LYS A 85 7.63 -8.39 15.46
C LYS A 85 6.19 -8.90 15.63
N GLY A 86 5.57 -8.68 16.78
CA GLY A 86 4.20 -9.10 17.08
C GLY A 86 3.17 -8.31 16.28
N ALA A 87 3.36 -6.99 16.18
CA ALA A 87 2.54 -6.08 15.40
C ALA A 87 2.66 -6.37 13.90
N VAL A 88 3.88 -6.58 13.38
CA VAL A 88 4.09 -7.01 11.99
C VAL A 88 3.33 -8.31 11.72
N LYS A 89 3.42 -9.30 12.60
CA LYS A 89 2.70 -10.58 12.47
C LYS A 89 1.18 -10.38 12.50
N ALA A 90 0.68 -9.58 13.43
CA ALA A 90 -0.75 -9.29 13.56
C ALA A 90 -1.30 -8.56 12.33
N LEU A 91 -0.54 -7.64 11.75
CA LEU A 91 -0.92 -6.90 10.55
C LEU A 91 -0.89 -7.79 9.30
N VAL A 92 0.23 -8.46 9.06
CA VAL A 92 0.47 -9.20 7.81
C VAL A 92 -0.33 -10.50 7.76
N GLU A 93 -0.32 -11.29 8.85
CA GLU A 93 -0.96 -12.61 8.85
C GLU A 93 -2.43 -12.55 9.27
N ARG A 94 -2.76 -11.71 10.27
CA ARG A 94 -4.10 -11.70 10.89
C ARG A 94 -4.97 -10.52 10.48
N ARG A 95 -4.44 -9.58 9.67
CA ARG A 95 -5.13 -8.37 9.22
C ARG A 95 -5.79 -7.57 10.35
N LYS A 96 -5.13 -7.49 11.51
CA LYS A 96 -5.62 -6.72 12.66
C LYS A 96 -5.23 -5.25 12.58
N SER A 97 -5.93 -4.43 13.37
CA SER A 97 -5.58 -3.03 13.59
C SER A 97 -4.22 -2.89 14.30
N LEU A 98 -3.54 -1.79 14.06
CA LEU A 98 -2.31 -1.44 14.76
C LEU A 98 -2.65 -0.75 16.08
N LEU A 99 -2.29 -1.40 17.19
CA LEU A 99 -2.42 -0.83 18.54
C LEU A 99 -1.14 -0.07 18.94
N PRO A 100 -1.23 0.88 19.89
CA PRO A 100 -0.07 1.63 20.36
C PRO A 100 1.04 0.75 20.93
N SER A 101 0.67 -0.35 21.59
CA SER A 101 1.60 -1.34 22.16
C SER A 101 2.52 -1.99 21.14
N GLY A 102 2.13 -2.01 19.86
CA GLY A 102 2.89 -2.61 18.76
C GLY A 102 3.88 -1.68 18.07
N ILE A 103 4.00 -0.43 18.54
CA ILE A 103 4.82 0.62 17.92
C ILE A 103 6.15 0.72 18.66
N ALA A 104 7.24 0.56 17.92
CA ALA A 104 8.61 0.64 18.43
C ALA A 104 9.22 2.03 18.31
N SER A 105 8.90 2.75 17.22
CA SER A 105 9.27 4.16 17.02
C SER A 105 8.46 4.76 15.87
N ILE A 106 8.55 6.08 15.69
CA ILE A 106 8.00 6.79 14.54
C ILE A 106 9.06 7.66 13.89
N GLU A 107 8.88 7.97 12.61
CA GLU A 107 9.74 8.91 11.89
C GLU A 107 8.90 9.90 11.08
N GLY A 108 9.31 11.16 11.13
CA GLY A 108 8.64 12.27 10.45
C GLY A 108 7.42 12.81 11.21
N THR A 109 6.80 13.83 10.64
CA THR A 109 5.68 14.55 11.26
C THR A 109 4.42 14.36 10.43
N PHE A 110 3.34 13.95 11.08
CA PHE A 110 2.07 13.68 10.42
C PHE A 110 0.89 13.89 11.38
N LYS A 111 -0.28 14.18 10.81
CA LYS A 111 -1.51 14.49 11.57
C LYS A 111 -2.51 13.34 11.48
N VAL A 112 -3.57 13.42 12.27
CA VAL A 112 -4.73 12.54 12.16
C VAL A 112 -5.25 12.52 10.72
N GLY A 113 -5.52 11.33 10.19
CA GLY A 113 -5.97 11.10 8.81
C GLY A 113 -4.86 11.03 7.76
N ASP A 114 -3.61 11.34 8.11
CA ASP A 114 -2.51 11.25 7.17
C ASP A 114 -2.08 9.81 6.91
N ALA A 115 -1.57 9.57 5.70
CA ALA A 115 -1.00 8.28 5.35
C ALA A 115 0.41 8.12 5.93
N VAL A 116 0.66 6.97 6.54
CA VAL A 116 1.94 6.59 7.11
C VAL A 116 2.38 5.23 6.57
N ALA A 117 3.69 5.05 6.40
CA ALA A 117 4.28 3.76 6.09
C ALA A 117 4.48 2.96 7.38
N CYS A 118 4.16 1.67 7.37
CA CYS A 118 4.50 0.77 8.46
C CYS A 118 5.76 0.01 8.08
N LEU A 119 6.81 0.12 8.88
CA LEU A 119 8.10 -0.53 8.69
C LEU A 119 8.28 -1.64 9.72
N ASP A 120 8.97 -2.71 9.35
CA ASP A 120 9.49 -3.66 10.32
C ASP A 120 10.82 -3.16 10.94
N ALA A 121 11.36 -3.92 11.89
CA ALA A 121 12.63 -3.60 12.55
C ALA A 121 13.85 -3.58 11.60
N SER A 122 13.73 -4.11 10.38
CA SER A 122 14.78 -4.03 9.35
C SER A 122 14.64 -2.79 8.45
N GLY A 123 13.60 -1.97 8.66
CA GLY A 123 13.28 -0.82 7.82
C GLY A 123 12.48 -1.18 6.56
N ALA A 124 12.09 -2.45 6.38
CA ALA A 124 11.31 -2.86 5.22
C ALA A 124 9.85 -2.45 5.39
N ARG A 125 9.26 -1.86 4.34
CA ARG A 125 7.85 -1.46 4.36
C ARG A 125 6.93 -2.68 4.27
N VAL A 126 6.24 -2.97 5.37
CA VAL A 126 5.28 -4.08 5.48
C VAL A 126 3.85 -3.64 5.16
N ALA A 127 3.50 -2.39 5.43
CA ALA A 127 2.15 -1.88 5.17
C ALA A 127 2.13 -0.37 4.98
N LYS A 128 0.94 0.15 4.65
CA LYS A 128 0.64 1.57 4.61
C LYS A 128 -0.79 1.78 5.10
N GLY A 129 -1.01 2.81 5.90
CA GLY A 129 -2.35 3.09 6.42
C GLY A 129 -2.58 4.54 6.83
N LEU A 130 -3.81 4.84 7.24
CA LEU A 130 -4.23 6.16 7.71
C LEU A 130 -4.25 6.19 9.24
N THR A 131 -3.52 7.11 9.85
CA THR A 131 -3.43 7.19 11.31
C THR A 131 -4.63 7.88 11.95
N ASN A 132 -5.05 7.40 13.12
CA ASN A 132 -6.07 8.02 13.97
C ASN A 132 -5.46 9.02 14.97
N TYR A 133 -4.13 9.05 15.10
CA TYR A 133 -3.40 9.90 16.04
C TYR A 133 -2.27 10.65 15.32
N SER A 134 -1.94 11.85 15.80
CA SER A 134 -0.80 12.60 15.26
C SER A 134 0.53 11.98 15.68
N SER A 135 1.64 12.32 15.02
CA SER A 135 2.97 11.87 15.44
C SER A 135 3.28 12.23 16.91
N VAL A 136 2.87 13.43 17.34
CA VAL A 136 3.05 13.92 18.73
C VAL A 136 2.25 13.10 19.73
N ASP A 137 1.05 12.66 19.37
CA ASP A 137 0.23 11.82 20.24
C ASP A 137 0.78 10.40 20.29
N ILE A 138 1.18 9.85 19.15
CA ILE A 138 1.76 8.50 19.05
C ILE A 138 3.03 8.38 19.88
N GLU A 139 3.90 9.39 19.86
CA GLU A 139 5.10 9.44 20.73
C GLU A 139 4.76 9.27 22.22
N LYS A 140 3.62 9.77 22.67
CA LYS A 140 3.19 9.67 24.06
C LYS A 140 2.55 8.33 24.41
N ILE A 141 1.92 7.66 23.43
CA ILE A 141 1.15 6.43 23.66
C ILE A 141 1.82 5.16 23.14
N MET A 142 2.90 5.27 22.37
CA MET A 142 3.64 4.11 21.86
C MET A 142 4.12 3.21 23.00
N GLY A 143 3.97 1.90 22.84
CA GLY A 143 4.27 0.91 23.87
C GLY A 143 3.21 0.80 24.98
N LEU A 144 2.23 1.71 25.06
CA LEU A 144 1.18 1.66 26.07
C LEU A 144 0.05 0.68 25.69
N LYS A 145 -0.67 0.22 26.72
CA LYS A 145 -1.94 -0.49 26.54
C LYS A 145 -3.04 0.51 26.22
N THR A 146 -4.07 0.04 25.51
CA THR A 146 -5.22 0.84 25.09
C THR A 146 -5.92 1.57 26.25
N SER A 147 -5.98 0.93 27.42
CA SER A 147 -6.56 1.51 28.64
C SER A 147 -5.77 2.71 29.20
N GLN A 148 -4.53 2.92 28.75
CA GLN A 148 -3.65 4.01 29.22
C GLN A 148 -3.66 5.22 28.28
N ILE A 149 -4.27 5.13 27.10
CA ILE A 149 -4.32 6.20 26.09
C ILE A 149 -4.93 7.47 26.68
N GLU A 150 -6.11 7.34 27.30
CA GLU A 150 -6.85 8.49 27.86
C GLU A 150 -6.05 9.17 28.97
N LYS A 151 -5.34 8.39 29.80
CA LYS A 151 -4.48 8.94 30.85
C LYS A 151 -3.28 9.70 30.28
N ALA A 152 -2.73 9.26 29.14
CA ALA A 152 -1.55 9.87 28.53
C ALA A 152 -1.89 11.11 27.67
N LEU A 153 -3.05 11.12 27.02
CA LEU A 153 -3.45 12.19 26.09
C LEU A 153 -4.53 13.13 26.63
N GLY A 154 -5.26 12.72 27.67
CA GLY A 154 -6.47 13.41 28.15
C GLY A 154 -7.71 13.12 27.31
N TYR A 155 -7.60 12.27 26.28
CA TYR A 155 -8.71 11.85 25.42
C TYR A 155 -8.42 10.48 24.78
N ARG A 156 -9.48 9.82 24.27
CA ARG A 156 -9.37 8.56 23.50
C ARG A 156 -10.38 8.57 22.36
N TYR A 157 -9.92 8.86 21.15
CA TYR A 157 -10.77 8.80 19.96
C TYR A 157 -10.93 7.40 19.39
N SER A 158 -9.91 6.55 19.53
CA SER A 158 -9.91 5.17 19.03
C SER A 158 -8.93 4.31 19.83
N ASP A 159 -9.17 3.02 19.84
CA ASP A 159 -8.30 2.03 20.47
C ASP A 159 -7.03 1.76 19.64
N GLU A 160 -7.14 1.99 18.34
CA GLU A 160 -6.11 1.70 17.38
C GLU A 160 -5.49 2.99 16.82
N VAL A 161 -4.17 2.92 16.62
CA VAL A 161 -3.44 3.95 15.88
C VAL A 161 -3.78 3.88 14.41
N ILE A 162 -3.96 2.68 13.85
CA ILE A 162 -4.45 2.48 12.48
C ILE A 162 -5.45 1.33 12.46
N HIS A 163 -6.68 1.61 12.04
CA HIS A 163 -7.72 0.58 11.89
C HIS A 163 -7.44 -0.38 10.72
N ALA A 164 -7.78 -1.65 10.87
CA ALA A 164 -7.55 -2.72 9.88
C ALA A 164 -8.10 -2.39 8.48
N ASP A 165 -9.24 -1.68 8.40
CA ASP A 165 -9.82 -1.25 7.13
C ASP A 165 -9.07 -0.12 6.45
N ASN A 166 -8.31 0.66 7.24
CA ASN A 166 -7.45 1.73 6.78
C ASN A 166 -6.00 1.25 6.56
N ILE A 167 -5.75 -0.06 6.60
CA ILE A 167 -4.44 -0.66 6.35
C ILE A 167 -4.44 -1.39 5.01
N VAL A 168 -3.35 -1.21 4.29
CA VAL A 168 -3.01 -1.98 3.11
C VAL A 168 -1.64 -2.62 3.29
N ILE A 169 -1.60 -3.94 3.24
CA ILE A 169 -0.37 -4.71 3.34
C ILE A 169 0.44 -4.56 2.05
N GLY A 170 1.72 -4.25 2.20
CA GLY A 170 2.68 -4.21 1.10
C GLY A 170 2.80 -5.61 0.51
N SER A 171 2.81 -5.70 -0.82
CA SER A 171 3.07 -7.00 -1.43
C SER A 171 4.55 -7.30 -1.38
N LYS A 172 4.89 -8.50 -0.89
CA LYS A 172 6.14 -9.17 -1.23
C LYS A 172 6.33 -9.21 -2.74
#